data_AF-A0AAE0AK69-F1
#
_entry.id   AF-A0AAE0AK69-F1
#
_cell.length_a   1.000
_cell.length_b   1.000
_cell.length_c   1.000
_cell.angle_alpha   90.00
_cell.angle_beta   90.00
_cell.angle_gamma   90.00
#
_symmetry.space_group_name_H-M   'P 1'
#
loop_
_entity.id
_entity.type
_entity.pdbx_description
1 polymer ?
#
loop_
_entity_poly.entity_id
_entity_poly.type
_entity_poly.pdbx_seq_one_letter_code
_entity_poly.pdbx_strand_id
1 'polypeptide(L)' 'MSRLQEDYGEENMDFKWGIKKGIDCMNEKLKFYESFVYEGVEYNLYDCVYVYSTGCFETSIGKLVEVYEHSQP' A
#
# COMPACT_ATOMS: atom_id res chain seq x y z
N MET A 1 -8.43 -32.73 -13.99
CA MET A 1 -7.68 -31.85 -13.08
C MET A 1 -8.22 -30.45 -13.27
N SER A 2 -9.25 -30.11 -12.50
CA SER A 2 -9.87 -28.78 -12.53
C SER A 2 -8.81 -27.76 -12.12
N ARG A 3 -8.65 -26.73 -12.94
CA ARG A 3 -7.89 -25.52 -12.65
C ARG A 3 -8.49 -24.94 -11.36
N LEU A 4 -7.79 -25.10 -10.24
CA LEU A 4 -8.13 -24.36 -9.03
C LEU A 4 -7.84 -22.90 -9.36
N GLN A 5 -8.89 -22.20 -9.75
CA GLN A 5 -8.89 -20.76 -9.76
C GLN A 5 -8.88 -20.39 -8.28
N GLU A 6 -7.67 -20.14 -7.77
CA GLU A 6 -7.48 -19.56 -6.44
C GLU A 6 -8.10 -18.17 -6.50
N ASP A 7 -9.36 -18.10 -6.10
CA ASP A 7 -10.06 -16.89 -5.75
C ASP A 7 -9.36 -16.36 -4.49
N TYR A 8 -8.26 -15.61 -4.68
CA TYR A 8 -7.83 -14.65 -3.68
C TYR A 8 -8.93 -13.60 -3.66
N GLY A 9 -10.00 -13.91 -2.91
CA GLY A 9 -11.02 -12.95 -2.59
C GLY A 9 -10.33 -11.68 -2.10
N GLU A 10 -10.99 -10.55 -2.34
CA GLU A 10 -10.75 -9.31 -1.62
C GLU A 10 -11.00 -9.53 -0.11
N GLU A 11 -10.28 -10.47 0.51
CA GLU A 11 -10.33 -10.82 1.90
C GLU A 11 -9.63 -9.70 2.65
N ASN A 12 -10.39 -8.64 2.93
CA ASN A 12 -10.17 -7.68 4.01
C ASN A 12 -8.68 -7.49 4.35
N MET A 13 -7.86 -7.03 3.39
CA MET A 13 -6.51 -6.61 3.73
C MET A 13 -6.68 -5.54 4.81
N ASP A 14 -6.19 -5.82 6.01
CA ASP A 14 -6.28 -4.95 7.19
C ASP A 14 -5.35 -3.74 6.99
N PHE A 15 -5.69 -2.93 5.98
CA PHE A 15 -4.97 -1.73 5.60
C PHE A 15 -5.58 -0.54 6.31
N LYS A 16 -4.73 0.23 6.99
CA LYS A 16 -5.13 1.46 7.68
C LYS A 16 -4.08 2.52 7.45
N TRP A 17 -4.52 3.72 7.09
CA TRP A 17 -3.64 4.89 7.08
C TRP A 17 -3.15 5.20 8.49
N GLY A 18 -1.86 5.50 8.62
CA GLY A 18 -1.22 5.87 9.88
C GLY A 18 -1.18 7.39 10.07
N ILE A 19 0.00 7.91 10.40
CA ILE A 19 0.20 9.33 10.70
C ILE A 19 -0.03 10.17 9.45
N LYS A 20 -0.99 11.09 9.48
CA LYS A 20 -1.25 12.02 8.37
C LYS A 20 -0.24 13.16 8.39
N LYS A 21 0.48 13.35 7.29
CA LYS A 21 1.50 14.41 7.12
C LYS A 21 0.88 15.75 6.77
N GLY A 22 -0.16 15.74 5.93
CA GLY A 22 -0.82 16.94 5.44
C GLY A 22 -1.75 16.69 4.26
N ILE A 23 -2.46 17.73 3.83
CA ILE A 23 -3.21 17.77 2.56
C ILE A 23 -2.42 18.71 1.66
N ASP A 24 -2.21 18.33 0.40
CA ASP A 24 -1.65 19.29 -0.56
C ASP A 24 -2.62 20.46 -0.70
N CYS A 25 -2.21 21.67 -0.34
CA CYS A 25 -3.02 22.86 -0.49
C CYS A 25 -3.34 23.17 -1.97
N MET A 26 -2.59 22.59 -2.90
CA MET A 26 -2.81 22.72 -4.34
C MET A 26 -3.66 21.59 -4.93
N ASN A 27 -3.69 20.42 -4.27
CA ASN A 27 -4.43 19.24 -4.73
C ASN A 27 -5.16 18.60 -3.55
N GLU A 28 -6.34 19.13 -3.23
CA GLU A 28 -7.20 18.63 -2.14
C GLU A 28 -7.56 17.12 -2.26
N LYS A 29 -7.30 16.51 -3.42
CA LYS A 29 -7.51 15.08 -3.71
C LYS A 29 -6.39 14.17 -3.19
N LEU A 30 -5.23 14.72 -2.86
CA LEU A 30 -4.07 13.99 -2.35
C LEU A 30 -3.92 14.23 -0.84
N LYS A 31 -4.01 13.15 -0.06
CA LYS A 31 -3.68 13.17 1.38
C LYS A 31 -2.38 12.43 1.57
N PHE A 32 -1.38 13.10 2.15
CA PHE A 32 -0.08 12.49 2.41
C PHE A 32 0.00 11.91 3.81
N TYR A 33 0.74 10.82 3.93
CA TYR A 33 0.94 10.09 5.18
C TYR A 33 2.42 9.81 5.41
N GLU A 34 2.80 9.68 6.69
CA GLU A 34 4.13 9.27 7.12
C GLU A 34 4.21 7.77 7.39
N SER A 35 3.07 7.14 7.67
CA SER A 35 2.98 5.70 7.93
C SER A 35 1.65 5.09 7.48
N PHE A 36 1.63 3.76 7.37
CA PHE A 36 0.42 2.95 7.23
C PHE A 36 0.61 1.62 7.94
N VAL A 37 -0.50 0.96 8.27
CA VAL A 37 -0.52 -0.41 8.80
C VAL A 37 -1.07 -1.32 7.73
N TYR A 38 -0.38 -2.42 7.46
CA TYR A 38 -0.82 -3.48 6.55
C TYR A 38 -0.63 -4.83 7.24
N GLU A 39 -1.70 -5.62 7.34
CA GLU A 39 -1.71 -6.93 8.02
C GLU A 39 -1.13 -6.88 9.46
N GLY A 40 -1.40 -5.77 10.17
CA GLY A 40 -0.95 -5.56 11.55
C GLY A 40 0.50 -5.09 11.70
N VAL A 41 1.25 -4.93 10.60
CA VAL A 41 2.62 -4.38 10.59
C VAL A 41 2.57 -2.90 10.22
N GLU A 42 3.23 -2.05 11.02
CA GLU A 42 3.39 -0.63 10.73
C GLU A 42 4.60 -0.39 9.81
N TYR A 43 4.37 0.37 8.74
CA TYR A 43 5.37 0.79 7.77
C TYR A 43 5.49 2.30 7.79
N ASN A 44 6.72 2.80 7.85
CA ASN A 44 7.04 4.22 7.88
C ASN A 44 7.72 4.67 6.59
N LEU A 45 7.64 5.96 6.29
CA LEU A 45 8.48 6.58 5.27
C LEU A 45 9.95 6.21 5.49
N TYR A 46 10.61 5.88 4.38
CA TYR A 46 12.00 5.44 4.26
C TYR A 46 12.32 4.02 4.72
N ASP A 47 11.32 3.25 5.16
CA ASP A 47 11.48 1.81 5.35
C ASP A 47 11.76 1.10 4.01
N CYS A 48 12.60 0.08 4.05
CA CYS A 48 12.79 -0.83 2.94
C CYS A 48 11.72 -1.92 2.98
N VAL A 49 11.06 -2.18 1.86
CA VAL A 49 9.93 -3.10 1.78
C VAL A 49 10.12 -4.12 0.66
N TYR A 50 9.56 -5.32 0.85
CA TYR A 50 9.39 -6.27 -0.23
C TYR A 50 8.13 -5.89 -1.02
N VAL A 51 8.26 -5.84 -2.34
CA VAL A 51 7.15 -5.57 -3.25
C VAL A 51 6.88 -6.83 -4.05
N TYR A 52 5.67 -7.35 -3.87
CA TYR A 52 5.14 -8.45 -4.65
C TYR A 52 4.34 -7.90 -5.83
N SER A 53 4.69 -8.35 -7.04
CA SER A 53 3.98 -8.00 -8.27
C SER A 53 3.42 -9.28 -8.90
N THR A 54 2.10 -9.34 -9.03
CA THR A 54 1.42 -10.48 -9.68
C THR A 54 1.96 -10.69 -11.09
N GLY A 55 2.44 -11.89 -11.39
CA GLY A 55 3.04 -12.25 -12.68
C GLY A 55 4.56 -12.13 -12.76
N CYS A 56 5.22 -11.60 -11.71
CA CYS A 56 6.66 -11.69 -11.53
C CYS A 56 7.00 -12.81 -10.54
N PHE A 57 7.98 -13.65 -10.89
CA PHE A 57 8.47 -14.71 -10.01
C PHE A 57 9.38 -14.19 -8.89
N GLU A 58 9.94 -12.99 -9.07
CA GLU A 58 10.88 -12.38 -8.12
C GLU A 58 10.20 -11.27 -7.33
N THR A 59 10.39 -11.28 -6.01
CA THR A 59 10.04 -10.17 -5.14
C THR A 59 11.09 -9.07 -5.28
N SER A 60 10.64 -7.84 -5.51
CA SER A 60 11.53 -6.67 -5.52
C SER A 60 11.76 -6.15 -4.11
N ILE A 61 12.91 -5.52 -3.87
CA ILE A 61 13.16 -4.74 -2.66
C ILE A 61 13.12 -3.27 -3.05
N GLY A 62 12.24 -2.50 -2.41
CA GLY A 62 12.06 -1.07 -2.61
C GLY A 62 12.25 -0.27 -1.32
N LYS A 63 12.18 1.05 -1.43
CA LYS A 63 12.13 1.97 -0.28
C LYS A 63 10.91 2.88 -0.42
N LEU A 64 10.17 3.05 0.67
CA LEU A 64 9.06 3.99 0.73
C LEU A 64 9.59 5.42 0.73
N VAL A 65 9.36 6.18 -0.33
CA VAL A 65 9.82 7.60 -0.39
C VAL A 65 8.66 8.59 -0.31
N GLU A 66 7.45 8.13 -0.61
CA GLU A 66 6.22 8.91 -0.55
C GLU A 66 5.03 7.96 -0.35
N VAL A 67 4.07 8.37 0.48
CA VAL A 67 2.86 7.62 0.78
C VAL A 67 1.68 8.58 0.73
N TYR A 68 0.68 8.28 -0.11
CA TYR A 68 -0.49 9.12 -0.27
C TYR A 68 -1.75 8.34 -0.65
N GLU A 69 -2.90 8.90 -0.27
CA GLU A 69 -4.21 8.50 -0.75
C GLU A 69 -4.62 9.42 -1.89
N HIS A 70 -4.97 8.84 -3.05
CA HIS A 70 -5.62 9.57 -4.14
C HIS A 70 -7.12 9.26 -4.13
N SER A 71 -7.94 10.23 -3.74
CA SER A 71 -9.40 10.10 -3.86
C SER A 71 -9.80 10.20 -5.34
N GLN A 72 -10.13 9.08 -5.99
CA GLN A 72 -10.77 9.11 -7.31
C GLN A 72 -12.24 9.56 -7.17
N PRO A 73 -12.81 10.28 -8.16
CA PRO A 73 -14.21 10.70 -8.16
C PRO A 73 -15.18 9.52 -8.34
#